data_AF-A0A2V9ZWM1-F1
#
_entry.id   AF-A0A2V9ZWM1-F1
#
_cell.length_a   1.000
_cell.length_b   1.000
_cell.length_c   1.000
_cell.angle_alpha   90.00
_cell.angle_beta   90.00
_cell.angle_gamma   90.00
#
_symmetry.space_group_name_H-M   'P 1'
#
loop_
_entity.id
_entity.type
_entity.pdbx_description
1 polymer ?
#
loop_
_entity_poly.entity_id
_entity_poly.type
_entity_poly.pdbx_seq_one_letter_code
_entity_poly.pdbx_strand_id
1 'polypeptide(L)'
;MPCRNLFYSRYHAVFLLLLVLFLDGCLWAQGQLPASLQPAVGSNASVQDSVVELQKQVRELQTAVQEIHAEAARYHAQVVTLQQELETTQKQLATQQGPASSAGAAVDASDDISANVNADANSGLSTEQRLAKMEEEQQLLHQKIDDQYQSKVESGSKYRVKFSGIVLFNLFGNRGGVDNLDIPTTAAPPAVLDSKRNFGGTLRQSELGVEVFGPGFAGAKTSGGVQFDFAGGFPAHSNGVTEGLMRLRTGTVRLDWPNTSVIVGQDGLFISPQNPTTFASLAIPALAYAGNLWSWTPQLRVEHHVDVTANSSVLLQAGFLDSLTGETPATPTFQYFRQPVAGERSLQPAYAARAAWTYKAFGRPFTMGVGGYFGRQKWGFRRTVDGWAGTSDWSWPFTHWLSLTGEFYRGQAIGGLGGGLGRSAFWVSPLTNPATVVRGLDSLGGWSQLKIKPAETKVEFNLAYGQENPFAHEVNGFSGSSLYFDSVVRNRSSFANIIYRPHSALVFAVEFRRLQTFGLDRSSEISTHVNTTMGIIF
;
A
#
# COMPACT_ATOMS: atom_id res chain seq x y z
N MET A 1 -9.40 7.78 60.09
CA MET A 1 -9.64 6.79 59.02
C MET A 1 -9.24 7.42 57.68
N PRO A 2 -8.49 6.70 56.84
CA PRO A 2 -7.78 7.20 55.65
C PRO A 2 -8.49 6.81 54.34
N CYS A 3 -7.97 7.34 53.22
CA CYS A 3 -7.88 6.72 51.87
C CYS A 3 -8.13 7.74 50.74
N ARG A 4 -7.07 8.45 50.33
CA ARG A 4 -6.88 8.98 48.98
C ARG A 4 -5.38 9.25 48.81
N ASN A 5 -4.64 8.27 48.27
CA ASN A 5 -3.32 8.45 47.62
C ASN A 5 -2.73 7.09 47.21
N LEU A 6 -3.26 6.45 46.16
CA LEU A 6 -2.61 5.23 45.63
C LEU A 6 -2.69 5.01 44.11
N PHE A 7 -3.19 5.97 43.33
CA PHE A 7 -3.29 5.79 41.86
C PHE A 7 -2.27 6.57 41.02
N TYR A 8 -1.51 7.52 41.59
CA TYR A 8 -0.54 8.33 40.84
C TYR A 8 0.91 7.80 40.87
N SER A 9 1.23 6.84 41.73
CA SER A 9 2.63 6.43 41.97
C SER A 9 3.16 5.34 41.02
N ARG A 10 2.28 4.54 40.39
CA ARG A 10 2.71 3.39 39.58
C ARG A 10 3.11 3.71 38.12
N TYR A 11 2.62 4.83 37.56
CA TYR A 11 2.94 5.22 36.18
C TYR A 11 4.25 6.01 36.06
N HIS A 12 4.64 6.75 37.11
CA HIS A 12 5.92 7.46 37.14
C HIS A 12 7.10 6.50 37.36
N ALA A 13 6.92 5.41 38.13
CA ALA A 13 7.97 4.45 38.38
C ALA A 13 8.39 3.66 37.12
N VAL A 14 7.45 3.32 36.25
CA VAL A 14 7.74 2.60 34.99
C VAL A 14 8.44 3.51 33.96
N PHE A 15 8.08 4.80 33.94
CA PHE A 15 8.72 5.78 33.06
C PHE A 15 10.14 6.14 33.50
N LEU A 16 10.41 6.19 34.81
CA LEU A 16 11.75 6.42 35.36
C LEU A 16 12.66 5.18 35.21
N LEU A 17 12.11 3.97 35.28
CA LEU A 17 12.89 2.72 35.16
C LEU A 17 13.32 2.43 33.71
N LEU A 18 12.52 2.86 32.72
CA LEU A 18 12.91 2.84 31.31
C LEU A 18 13.95 3.92 30.95
N LEU A 19 13.98 5.04 31.68
CA LEU A 19 14.94 6.12 31.47
C LEU A 19 16.31 5.82 32.09
N VAL A 20 16.36 5.03 33.18
CA VAL A 20 17.61 4.56 33.82
C VAL A 20 18.26 3.43 33.02
N LEU A 21 17.47 2.50 32.44
CA LEU A 21 18.00 1.44 31.56
C LEU A 21 18.55 1.98 30.22
N PHE A 22 18.16 3.19 29.81
CA PHE A 22 18.69 3.86 28.61
C PHE A 22 20.02 4.61 28.86
N LEU A 23 20.38 4.88 30.13
CA LEU A 23 21.59 5.64 30.48
C LEU A 23 22.78 4.74 30.89
N ASP A 24 22.54 3.52 31.38
CA ASP A 24 23.62 2.57 31.77
C ASP A 24 24.20 1.75 30.60
N GLY A 25 23.56 1.77 29.42
CA GLY A 25 24.07 1.09 28.21
C GLY A 25 25.24 1.78 27.51
N CYS A 26 25.61 2.99 27.94
CA CYS A 26 26.65 3.81 27.29
C CYS A 26 28.01 3.80 28.01
N LEU A 27 28.20 3.02 29.08
CA LEU A 27 29.41 3.10 29.91
C LEU A 27 30.16 1.78 30.17
N TRP A 28 30.11 0.79 29.28
CA TRP A 28 31.04 -0.36 29.32
C TRP A 28 31.39 -0.86 27.91
N ALA A 29 32.29 -0.14 27.22
CA ALA A 29 33.01 -0.69 26.07
C ALA A 29 34.33 0.07 25.84
N GLN A 30 35.25 0.01 26.81
CA GLN A 30 36.67 0.28 26.58
C GLN A 30 37.46 -0.90 27.19
N GLY A 31 38.15 -1.66 26.33
CA GLY A 31 39.01 -2.75 26.80
C GLY A 31 39.51 -3.68 25.70
N GLN A 32 40.70 -3.36 25.19
CA GLN A 32 41.75 -4.26 24.68
C GLN A 32 41.62 -4.93 23.29
N LEU A 33 42.49 -4.44 22.38
CA LEU A 33 43.03 -5.14 21.22
C LEU A 33 43.86 -6.36 21.63
N PRO A 34 43.91 -7.39 20.77
CA PRO A 34 45.20 -7.97 20.42
C PRO A 34 45.42 -7.98 18.91
N ALA A 35 46.64 -7.60 18.52
CA ALA A 35 47.18 -7.80 17.19
C ALA A 35 47.69 -9.24 17.04
N SER A 36 47.30 -9.93 15.98
CA SER A 36 48.22 -10.72 15.13
C SER A 36 47.50 -11.23 13.88
N LEU A 37 48.22 -11.13 12.77
CA LEU A 37 47.87 -11.57 11.43
C LEU A 37 48.05 -13.08 11.27
N GLN A 38 47.14 -13.74 10.53
CA GLN A 38 47.46 -14.74 9.50
C GLN A 38 46.21 -15.12 8.68
N PRO A 39 46.29 -15.21 7.33
CA PRO A 39 45.18 -15.66 6.50
C PRO A 39 45.13 -17.20 6.45
N ALA A 40 44.04 -17.79 6.92
CA ALA A 40 43.79 -19.22 6.77
C ALA A 40 43.24 -19.53 5.38
N VAL A 41 44.07 -20.16 4.55
CA VAL A 41 43.64 -20.90 3.37
C VAL A 41 42.94 -22.17 3.87
N GLY A 42 41.62 -22.27 3.73
CA GLY A 42 40.83 -23.49 3.95
C GLY A 42 39.94 -23.72 2.73
N SER A 43 40.36 -24.55 1.77
CA SER A 43 40.17 -26.00 1.70
C SER A 43 38.73 -26.39 1.33
N ASN A 44 38.58 -27.05 0.18
CA ASN A 44 37.35 -27.57 -0.46
C ASN A 44 36.40 -28.42 0.43
N ALA A 45 36.72 -28.64 1.70
CA ALA A 45 35.93 -29.40 2.66
C ALA A 45 34.58 -28.72 3.01
N SER A 46 34.54 -27.38 3.14
CA SER A 46 33.30 -26.67 3.55
C SER A 46 32.19 -26.69 2.48
N VAL A 47 32.56 -26.78 1.20
CA VAL A 47 31.61 -26.89 0.09
C VAL A 47 31.05 -28.31 0.01
N GLN A 48 31.88 -29.34 0.26
CA GLN A 48 31.41 -30.72 0.30
C GLN A 48 30.45 -30.98 1.47
N ASP A 49 30.72 -30.42 2.65
CA ASP A 49 29.80 -30.53 3.80
C ASP A 49 28.45 -29.85 3.52
N SER A 50 28.47 -28.69 2.83
CA SER A 50 27.27 -27.97 2.43
C SER A 50 26.44 -28.75 1.40
N VAL A 51 27.08 -29.46 0.47
CA VAL A 51 26.41 -30.31 -0.54
C VAL A 51 25.81 -31.56 0.09
N VAL A 52 26.49 -32.17 1.07
CA VAL A 52 25.96 -33.33 1.81
C VAL A 52 24.73 -32.93 2.63
N GLU A 53 24.73 -31.76 3.26
CA GLU A 53 23.60 -31.24 4.02
C GLU A 53 22.40 -30.90 3.10
N LEU A 54 22.64 -30.29 1.94
CA LEU A 54 21.60 -30.04 0.93
C LEU A 54 21.00 -31.35 0.39
N GLN A 55 21.81 -32.37 0.14
CA GLN A 55 21.30 -33.68 -0.27
C GLN A 55 20.48 -34.37 0.82
N LYS A 56 20.79 -34.12 2.09
CA LYS A 56 19.99 -34.62 3.22
C LYS A 56 18.63 -33.91 3.27
N GLN A 57 18.62 -32.58 3.16
CA GLN A 57 17.36 -31.80 3.14
C GLN A 57 16.47 -32.16 1.96
N VAL A 58 17.03 -32.39 0.76
CA VAL A 58 16.23 -32.82 -0.41
C VAL A 58 15.60 -34.20 -0.19
N ARG A 59 16.32 -35.13 0.45
CA ARG A 59 15.77 -36.46 0.79
C ARG A 59 14.65 -36.37 1.84
N GLU A 60 14.82 -35.52 2.84
CA GLU A 60 13.77 -35.27 3.86
C GLU A 60 12.52 -34.65 3.21
N LEU A 61 12.70 -33.69 2.30
CA LEU A 61 11.59 -33.05 1.58
C LEU A 61 10.86 -34.02 0.65
N GLN A 62 11.60 -34.89 -0.07
CA GLN A 62 11.00 -35.95 -0.89
C GLN A 62 10.20 -36.95 -0.05
N THR A 63 10.68 -37.28 1.15
CA THR A 63 9.98 -38.16 2.08
C THR A 63 8.67 -37.51 2.57
N ALA A 64 8.73 -36.23 2.96
CA ALA A 64 7.56 -35.48 3.39
C ALA A 64 6.51 -35.32 2.28
N VAL A 65 6.94 -35.10 1.03
CA VAL A 65 6.03 -35.03 -0.13
C VAL A 65 5.36 -36.39 -0.40
N GLN A 66 6.10 -37.50 -0.29
CA GLN A 66 5.51 -38.84 -0.41
C GLN A 66 4.49 -39.15 0.68
N GLU A 67 4.72 -38.69 1.91
CA GLU A 67 3.80 -38.84 3.03
C GLU A 67 2.50 -38.04 2.80
N ILE A 68 2.60 -36.80 2.32
CA ILE A 68 1.44 -35.96 1.96
C ILE A 68 0.62 -36.62 0.83
N HIS A 69 1.28 -37.16 -0.20
CA HIS A 69 0.57 -37.86 -1.28
C HIS A 69 -0.13 -39.14 -0.79
N ALA A 70 0.49 -39.88 0.13
CA ALA A 70 -0.12 -41.05 0.75
C ALA A 70 -1.33 -40.68 1.63
N GLU A 71 -1.26 -39.55 2.35
CA GLU A 71 -2.37 -39.04 3.15
C GLU A 71 -3.52 -38.56 2.27
N ALA A 72 -3.23 -37.84 1.18
CA ALA A 72 -4.21 -37.39 0.20
C ALA A 72 -4.95 -38.58 -0.45
N ALA A 73 -4.23 -39.67 -0.78
CA ALA A 73 -4.84 -40.88 -1.32
C ALA A 73 -5.79 -41.54 -0.31
N ARG A 74 -5.48 -41.51 1.00
CA ARG A 74 -6.35 -42.03 2.06
C ARG A 74 -7.62 -41.19 2.22
N TYR A 75 -7.52 -39.86 2.16
CA TYR A 75 -8.71 -39.00 2.20
C TYR A 75 -9.62 -39.21 0.99
N HIS A 76 -9.05 -39.33 -0.22
CA HIS A 76 -9.85 -39.63 -1.41
C HIS A 76 -10.60 -40.96 -1.30
N ALA A 77 -9.95 -42.00 -0.76
CA ALA A 77 -10.61 -43.29 -0.52
C ALA A 77 -11.76 -43.19 0.50
N GLN A 78 -11.58 -42.39 1.57
CA GLN A 78 -12.65 -42.15 2.55
C GLN A 78 -13.83 -41.39 1.96
N VAL A 79 -13.58 -40.39 1.11
CA VAL A 79 -14.65 -39.62 0.44
C VAL A 79 -15.48 -40.52 -0.48
N VAL A 80 -14.83 -41.40 -1.26
CA VAL A 80 -15.55 -42.36 -2.13
C VAL A 80 -16.39 -43.34 -1.30
N THR A 81 -15.86 -43.80 -0.16
CA THR A 81 -16.59 -44.69 0.76
C THR A 81 -17.82 -44.00 1.34
N LEU A 82 -17.69 -42.75 1.78
CA LEU A 82 -18.80 -41.95 2.31
C LEU A 82 -19.87 -41.67 1.25
N GLN A 83 -19.48 -41.44 -0.01
CA GLN A 83 -20.44 -41.31 -1.11
C GLN A 83 -21.24 -42.59 -1.35
N GLN A 84 -20.58 -43.76 -1.29
CA GLN A 84 -21.25 -45.06 -1.42
C GLN A 84 -22.20 -45.35 -0.24
N GLU A 85 -21.82 -44.99 0.98
CA GLU A 85 -22.68 -45.09 2.16
C GLU A 85 -23.92 -44.18 2.06
N LEU A 86 -23.76 -42.95 1.53
CA LEU A 86 -24.89 -42.06 1.29
C LEU A 86 -25.83 -42.58 0.20
N GLU A 87 -25.31 -43.12 -0.90
CA GLU A 87 -26.13 -43.71 -1.97
C GLU A 87 -26.88 -44.96 -1.50
N THR A 88 -26.26 -45.82 -0.68
CA THR A 88 -26.91 -47.01 -0.13
C THR A 88 -27.98 -46.64 0.88
N THR A 89 -27.74 -45.61 1.70
CA THR A 89 -28.72 -45.08 2.64
C THR A 89 -29.92 -44.46 1.91
N GLN A 90 -29.68 -43.71 0.82
CA GLN A 90 -30.75 -43.18 -0.03
C GLN A 90 -31.57 -44.29 -0.70
N LYS A 91 -30.92 -45.35 -1.20
CA LYS A 91 -31.63 -46.49 -1.82
C LYS A 91 -32.48 -47.26 -0.80
N GLN A 92 -32.02 -47.38 0.44
CA GLN A 92 -32.79 -47.99 1.54
C GLN A 92 -34.01 -47.14 1.94
N LEU A 93 -33.87 -45.81 1.94
CA LEU A 93 -34.98 -44.88 2.16
C LEU A 93 -36.00 -44.93 1.02
N ALA A 94 -35.56 -45.12 -0.23
CA ALA A 94 -36.45 -45.26 -1.38
C ALA A 94 -37.20 -46.61 -1.42
N THR A 95 -36.65 -47.68 -0.84
CA THR A 95 -37.32 -48.99 -0.78
C THR A 95 -38.32 -49.13 0.36
N GLN A 96 -38.33 -48.21 1.34
CA GLN A 96 -39.37 -48.15 2.37
C GLN A 96 -40.66 -47.45 1.93
N GLN A 97 -40.72 -46.92 0.70
CA GLN A 97 -41.93 -46.27 0.17
C GLN A 97 -42.45 -46.96 -1.10
N GLY A 98 -43.31 -47.97 -0.92
CA GLY A 98 -44.36 -48.36 -1.87
C GLY A 98 -44.82 -49.82 -1.75
N PRO A 99 -46.05 -50.20 -2.20
CA PRO A 99 -47.26 -49.43 -2.49
C PRO A 99 -48.48 -49.87 -1.63
N ALA A 100 -49.46 -48.99 -1.39
CA ALA A 100 -50.78 -49.42 -0.89
C ALA A 100 -51.91 -48.72 -1.65
N SER A 101 -52.63 -49.53 -2.42
CA SER A 101 -53.80 -49.16 -3.23
C SER A 101 -55.11 -49.41 -2.46
N SER A 102 -56.04 -48.47 -2.57
CA SER A 102 -57.52 -48.59 -2.64
C SER A 102 -58.28 -49.75 -1.95
N ALA A 103 -59.25 -49.41 -1.07
CA ALA A 103 -60.72 -49.62 -1.24
C ALA A 103 -61.49 -49.80 0.10
N GLY A 104 -62.66 -49.17 0.23
CA GLY A 104 -63.86 -49.80 0.83
C GLY A 104 -64.38 -49.37 2.22
N ALA A 105 -65.36 -48.45 2.21
CA ALA A 105 -66.67 -48.48 2.91
C ALA A 105 -66.80 -48.52 4.47
N ALA A 106 -67.39 -47.41 4.97
CA ALA A 106 -68.66 -47.30 5.73
C ALA A 106 -68.70 -47.25 7.29
N VAL A 107 -69.61 -46.35 7.76
CA VAL A 107 -70.33 -46.28 9.07
C VAL A 107 -69.49 -45.83 10.27
N ASP A 108 -69.88 -44.96 11.21
CA ASP A 108 -70.95 -43.96 11.46
C ASP A 108 -70.56 -43.31 12.82
N ALA A 109 -71.26 -42.24 13.18
CA ALA A 109 -71.48 -41.72 14.53
C ALA A 109 -70.45 -40.77 15.18
N SER A 110 -70.92 -39.51 15.18
CA SER A 110 -71.20 -38.65 16.36
C SER A 110 -70.12 -37.74 16.95
N ASP A 111 -70.57 -36.48 17.00
CA ASP A 111 -70.40 -35.46 18.02
C ASP A 111 -69.19 -34.50 18.01
N ASP A 112 -69.42 -33.40 17.27
CA ASP A 112 -69.73 -32.07 17.80
C ASP A 112 -68.68 -31.37 18.69
N ILE A 113 -68.17 -30.23 18.21
CA ILE A 113 -68.39 -28.88 18.77
C ILE A 113 -67.26 -27.90 18.32
N SER A 114 -67.70 -26.86 17.61
CA SER A 114 -67.19 -25.48 17.55
C SER A 114 -65.99 -25.09 16.66
N ALA A 115 -66.37 -24.62 15.46
CA ALA A 115 -66.29 -23.23 15.01
C ALA A 115 -64.90 -22.54 14.78
N ASN A 116 -64.48 -22.63 13.52
CA ASN A 116 -64.47 -21.51 12.55
C ASN A 116 -63.57 -20.29 12.82
N VAL A 117 -62.44 -20.16 12.11
CA VAL A 117 -62.14 -19.04 11.17
C VAL A 117 -61.22 -19.51 10.03
N ASN A 118 -61.78 -19.44 8.82
CA ASN A 118 -61.22 -19.34 7.47
C ASN A 118 -59.69 -19.35 7.23
N ALA A 119 -59.30 -20.36 6.44
CA ALA A 119 -58.58 -20.29 5.16
C ALA A 119 -57.46 -19.24 4.98
N ASP A 120 -56.24 -19.74 4.78
CA ASP A 120 -55.56 -19.45 3.53
C ASP A 120 -54.81 -20.67 3.00
N ALA A 121 -54.88 -20.82 1.67
CA ALA A 121 -54.43 -21.98 0.93
C ALA A 121 -52.91 -22.02 0.76
N ASN A 122 -52.29 -23.19 0.97
CA ASN A 122 -51.39 -23.74 -0.04
C ASN A 122 -51.15 -25.25 0.16
N SER A 123 -51.86 -26.02 -0.67
CA SER A 123 -51.61 -27.40 -0.98
C SER A 123 -50.28 -27.57 -1.73
N GLY A 124 -49.52 -28.61 -1.33
CA GLY A 124 -48.79 -29.47 -2.28
C GLY A 124 -47.65 -28.85 -3.07
N LEU A 125 -46.46 -28.76 -2.48
CA LEU A 125 -45.24 -28.93 -3.27
C LEU A 125 -45.07 -30.43 -3.52
N SER A 126 -45.00 -30.86 -4.78
CA SER A 126 -44.65 -32.25 -5.09
C SER A 126 -43.26 -32.58 -4.53
N THR A 127 -43.00 -33.84 -4.21
CA THR A 127 -41.70 -34.30 -3.68
C THR A 127 -40.54 -33.85 -4.59
N GLU A 128 -40.78 -33.76 -5.90
CA GLU A 128 -39.84 -33.26 -6.90
C GLU A 128 -39.54 -31.76 -6.74
N GLN A 129 -40.52 -30.93 -6.42
CA GLN A 129 -40.30 -29.49 -6.18
C GLN A 129 -39.56 -29.22 -4.87
N ARG A 130 -39.73 -30.09 -3.87
CA ARG A 130 -38.92 -30.04 -2.63
C ARG A 130 -37.48 -30.50 -2.89
N LEU A 131 -37.29 -31.53 -3.71
CA LEU A 131 -35.96 -32.01 -4.10
C LEU A 131 -35.20 -30.96 -4.93
N ALA A 132 -35.86 -30.32 -5.91
CA ALA A 132 -35.28 -29.24 -6.70
C ALA A 132 -34.89 -28.03 -5.82
N LYS A 133 -35.72 -27.67 -4.85
CA LYS A 133 -35.41 -26.59 -3.90
C LYS A 133 -34.24 -26.96 -2.97
N MET A 134 -34.14 -28.22 -2.55
CA MET A 134 -33.01 -28.70 -1.75
C MET A 134 -31.72 -28.79 -2.56
N GLU A 135 -31.78 -29.16 -3.85
CA GLU A 135 -30.63 -29.15 -4.76
C GLU A 135 -30.15 -27.72 -5.05
N GLU A 136 -31.07 -26.76 -5.23
CA GLU A 136 -30.75 -25.34 -5.38
C GLU A 136 -30.16 -24.75 -4.10
N GLU A 137 -30.72 -25.09 -2.93
CA GLU A 137 -30.16 -24.71 -1.63
C GLU A 137 -28.77 -25.36 -1.40
N GLN A 138 -28.56 -26.61 -1.84
CA GLN A 138 -27.27 -27.30 -1.75
C GLN A 138 -26.23 -26.71 -2.71
N GLN A 139 -26.64 -26.29 -3.92
CA GLN A 139 -25.78 -25.57 -4.87
C GLN A 139 -25.42 -24.18 -4.36
N LEU A 140 -26.37 -23.44 -3.78
CA LEU A 140 -26.10 -22.16 -3.13
C LEU A 140 -25.22 -22.31 -1.89
N LEU A 141 -25.38 -23.40 -1.13
CA LEU A 141 -24.48 -23.74 -0.03
C LEU A 141 -23.09 -24.10 -0.54
N HIS A 142 -22.96 -24.91 -1.59
CA HIS A 142 -21.67 -25.22 -2.22
C HIS A 142 -21.00 -23.96 -2.75
N GLN A 143 -21.75 -23.08 -3.41
CA GLN A 143 -21.21 -21.83 -3.94
C GLN A 143 -20.81 -20.85 -2.83
N LYS A 144 -21.58 -20.77 -1.73
CA LYS A 144 -21.18 -20.02 -0.53
C LYS A 144 -19.99 -20.66 0.17
N ILE A 145 -19.89 -21.99 0.19
CA ILE A 145 -18.77 -22.74 0.74
C ILE A 145 -17.52 -22.50 -0.11
N ASP A 146 -17.62 -22.51 -1.44
CA ASP A 146 -16.55 -22.22 -2.38
C ASP A 146 -16.11 -20.75 -2.32
N ASP A 147 -17.03 -19.79 -2.19
CA ASP A 147 -16.72 -18.38 -1.91
C ASP A 147 -16.04 -18.21 -0.54
N GLN A 148 -16.47 -19.00 0.45
CA GLN A 148 -15.86 -19.02 1.79
C GLN A 148 -14.49 -19.71 1.79
N TYR A 149 -14.25 -20.67 0.89
CA TYR A 149 -12.94 -21.30 0.66
C TYR A 149 -12.01 -20.41 -0.18
N GLN A 150 -12.52 -19.63 -1.15
CA GLN A 150 -11.74 -18.61 -1.85
C GLN A 150 -11.26 -17.48 -0.90
N SER A 151 -11.97 -17.24 0.20
CA SER A 151 -11.55 -16.30 1.27
C SER A 151 -10.81 -16.96 2.44
N LYS A 152 -10.73 -18.29 2.47
CA LYS A 152 -9.92 -19.08 3.40
C LYS A 152 -8.82 -19.81 2.63
N VAL A 153 -7.75 -19.08 2.31
CA VAL A 153 -6.46 -19.77 2.19
C VAL A 153 -6.10 -20.21 3.61
N GLU A 154 -6.47 -21.44 3.98
CA GLU A 154 -6.12 -22.05 5.27
C GLU A 154 -4.61 -22.26 5.32
N SER A 155 -3.88 -21.18 5.63
CA SER A 155 -2.62 -21.30 6.34
C SER A 155 -2.93 -22.09 7.60
N GLY A 156 -2.27 -23.23 7.83
CA GLY A 156 -2.41 -24.03 9.06
C GLY A 156 -1.97 -23.32 10.35
N SER A 157 -1.97 -21.98 10.36
CA SER A 157 -1.60 -21.08 11.44
C SER A 157 -2.82 -20.25 11.85
N LYS A 158 -2.83 -19.70 13.08
CA LYS A 158 -3.93 -18.87 13.63
C LYS A 158 -4.17 -17.54 12.89
N TYR A 159 -3.63 -17.39 11.69
CA TYR A 159 -3.57 -16.15 10.94
C TYR A 159 -4.52 -16.23 9.74
N ARG A 160 -5.42 -15.24 9.61
CA ARG A 160 -6.22 -15.07 8.40
C ARG A 160 -5.39 -14.30 7.39
N VAL A 161 -5.36 -14.78 6.14
CA VAL A 161 -4.62 -14.13 5.06
C VAL A 161 -5.63 -13.63 4.02
N LYS A 162 -5.43 -12.40 3.54
CA LYS A 162 -6.19 -11.81 2.44
C LYS A 162 -5.22 -11.45 1.32
N PHE A 163 -5.53 -11.91 0.13
CA PHE A 163 -4.87 -11.49 -1.10
C PHE A 163 -5.71 -10.40 -1.76
N SER A 164 -5.04 -9.41 -2.33
CA SER A 164 -5.71 -8.38 -3.12
C SER A 164 -4.78 -7.86 -4.20
N GLY A 165 -5.34 -7.29 -5.26
CA GLY A 165 -4.51 -6.68 -6.28
C GLY A 165 -5.28 -6.04 -7.41
N ILE A 166 -4.52 -5.53 -8.37
CA ILE A 166 -5.04 -5.04 -9.63
C ILE A 166 -4.11 -5.46 -10.76
N VAL A 167 -4.65 -6.16 -11.75
CA VAL A 167 -3.97 -6.31 -13.05
C VAL A 167 -4.39 -5.12 -13.89
N LEU A 168 -3.42 -4.29 -14.30
CA LEU A 168 -3.68 -3.01 -14.95
C LEU A 168 -2.92 -2.88 -16.25
N PHE A 169 -3.64 -2.82 -17.37
CA PHE A 169 -3.07 -2.47 -18.66
C PHE A 169 -3.30 -0.99 -18.95
N ASN A 170 -2.21 -0.26 -19.19
CA ASN A 170 -2.25 1.11 -19.69
C ASN A 170 -1.76 1.12 -21.14
N LEU A 171 -2.56 1.70 -22.03
CA LEU A 171 -2.19 2.04 -23.39
C LEU A 171 -2.08 3.55 -23.48
N PHE A 172 -0.96 4.08 -23.94
CA PHE A 172 -0.71 5.51 -23.88
C PHE A 172 0.06 6.06 -25.08
N GLY A 173 -0.05 7.36 -25.28
CA GLY A 173 0.76 8.11 -26.22
C GLY A 173 1.21 9.44 -25.63
N ASN A 174 2.48 9.78 -25.86
CA ASN A 174 3.02 11.09 -25.48
C ASN A 174 3.32 11.95 -26.71
N ARG A 175 3.11 13.25 -26.56
CA ARG A 175 3.52 14.29 -27.50
C ARG A 175 4.41 15.29 -26.76
N GLY A 176 5.69 15.32 -27.09
CA GLY A 176 6.76 15.98 -26.32
C GLY A 176 7.69 14.95 -25.67
N GLY A 177 8.88 15.40 -25.25
CA GLY A 177 9.79 14.56 -24.47
C GLY A 177 9.30 14.45 -23.02
N VAL A 178 9.58 13.32 -22.38
CA VAL A 178 9.16 12.99 -21.01
C VAL A 178 10.30 12.28 -20.28
N ASP A 179 10.32 12.38 -18.95
CA ASP A 179 11.27 11.65 -18.09
C ASP A 179 11.00 10.15 -18.04
N ASN A 180 9.73 9.78 -18.14
CA ASN A 180 9.27 8.41 -18.09
C ASN A 180 8.18 8.22 -19.14
N LEU A 181 8.36 7.20 -19.99
CA LEU A 181 7.45 6.89 -21.09
C LEU A 181 6.07 6.43 -20.58
N ASP A 182 6.07 5.55 -19.58
CA ASP A 182 4.90 4.85 -19.04
C ASP A 182 4.07 5.77 -18.12
N ILE A 183 4.77 6.54 -17.26
CA ILE A 183 4.18 7.35 -16.19
C ILE A 183 4.88 8.72 -16.14
N PRO A 184 4.64 9.61 -17.11
CA PRO A 184 5.34 10.89 -17.18
C PRO A 184 5.06 11.77 -15.95
N THR A 185 6.14 12.33 -15.37
CA THR A 185 6.06 13.28 -14.24
C THR A 185 6.59 14.67 -14.60
N THR A 186 7.51 14.75 -15.57
CA THR A 186 8.03 16.01 -16.11
C THR A 186 8.10 15.97 -17.64
N ALA A 187 8.02 17.15 -18.26
CA ALA A 187 8.35 17.32 -19.66
C ALA A 187 9.86 17.52 -19.80
N ALA A 188 10.45 16.83 -20.76
CA ALA A 188 11.88 16.88 -21.05
C ALA A 188 12.12 17.38 -22.49
N PRO A 189 13.25 18.05 -22.75
CA PRO A 189 13.64 18.34 -24.12
C PRO A 189 13.92 17.03 -24.85
N PRO A 190 13.41 16.83 -26.08
CA PRO A 190 13.71 15.62 -26.85
C PRO A 190 15.20 15.56 -27.17
N ALA A 191 15.83 14.38 -27.08
CA ALA A 191 17.18 14.19 -27.58
C ALA A 191 17.22 14.37 -29.10
N VAL A 192 18.42 14.55 -29.66
CA VAL A 192 18.62 14.81 -31.10
C VAL A 192 18.01 13.71 -31.98
N LEU A 193 18.02 12.46 -31.49
CA LEU A 193 17.47 11.30 -32.19
C LEU A 193 16.04 10.95 -31.76
N ASP A 194 15.47 11.66 -30.77
CA ASP A 194 14.15 11.34 -30.25
C ASP A 194 13.04 11.80 -31.18
N SER A 195 12.04 10.95 -31.36
CA SER A 195 10.76 11.38 -31.89
C SER A 195 10.02 12.24 -30.86
N LYS A 196 9.41 13.33 -31.31
CA LYS A 196 8.51 14.17 -30.48
C LYS A 196 7.18 13.48 -30.15
N ARG A 197 6.97 12.25 -30.61
CA ARG A 197 5.80 11.43 -30.35
C ARG A 197 6.20 10.00 -30.07
N ASN A 198 5.59 9.41 -29.07
CA ASN A 198 5.77 8.00 -28.75
C ASN A 198 4.43 7.39 -28.34
N PHE A 199 4.35 6.08 -28.44
CA PHE A 199 3.17 5.29 -28.13
C PHE A 199 3.62 3.97 -27.56
N GLY A 200 2.93 3.47 -26.55
CA GLY A 200 3.31 2.26 -25.86
C GLY A 200 2.17 1.70 -25.03
N GLY A 201 2.40 0.51 -24.49
CA GLY A 201 1.53 -0.12 -23.53
C GLY A 201 2.35 -0.79 -22.44
N THR A 202 1.80 -0.86 -21.22
CA THR A 202 2.50 -1.42 -20.07
C THR A 202 1.52 -2.09 -19.11
N LEU A 203 2.01 -3.13 -18.43
CA LEU A 203 1.35 -3.79 -17.29
C LEU A 203 2.03 -3.46 -15.96
N ARG A 204 3.08 -2.62 -15.98
CA ARG A 204 4.00 -2.41 -14.85
C ARG A 204 3.37 -1.75 -13.62
N GLN A 205 2.23 -1.11 -13.84
CA GLN A 205 1.44 -0.45 -12.79
C GLN A 205 0.48 -1.41 -12.08
N SER A 206 0.48 -2.70 -12.43
CA SER A 206 -0.24 -3.73 -11.69
C SER A 206 0.32 -3.84 -10.27
N GLU A 207 -0.56 -4.03 -9.29
CA GLU A 207 -0.20 -4.11 -7.87
C GLU A 207 -0.68 -5.43 -7.27
N LEU A 208 0.11 -5.98 -6.36
CA LEU A 208 -0.20 -7.19 -5.61
C LEU A 208 -0.04 -6.92 -4.12
N GLY A 209 -0.98 -7.35 -3.31
CA GLY A 209 -1.01 -7.14 -1.87
C GLY A 209 -1.34 -8.42 -1.10
N VAL A 210 -0.66 -8.60 0.02
CA VAL A 210 -0.94 -9.66 0.98
C VAL A 210 -1.11 -9.03 2.36
N GLU A 211 -2.24 -9.27 2.98
CA GLU A 211 -2.55 -8.84 4.34
C GLU A 211 -2.70 -10.07 5.25
N VAL A 212 -2.11 -10.01 6.43
CA VAL A 212 -2.14 -11.08 7.44
C VAL A 212 -2.72 -10.50 8.73
N PHE A 213 -3.74 -11.16 9.26
CA PHE A 213 -4.40 -10.80 10.52
C PHE A 213 -4.00 -11.79 11.59
N GLY A 214 -3.34 -11.28 12.63
CA GLY A 214 -2.82 -12.08 13.73
C GLY A 214 -3.72 -12.10 14.95
N PRO A 215 -3.32 -12.86 15.99
CA PRO A 215 -4.01 -12.89 17.27
C PRO A 215 -3.93 -11.54 17.98
N GLY A 216 -4.81 -11.33 18.97
CA GLY A 216 -4.69 -10.17 19.86
C GLY A 216 -3.40 -10.23 20.68
N PHE A 217 -2.73 -9.09 20.83
CA PHE A 217 -1.51 -8.95 21.64
C PHE A 217 -1.65 -7.73 22.55
N ALA A 218 -1.53 -7.92 23.87
CA ALA A 218 -1.65 -6.83 24.86
C ALA A 218 -2.91 -5.93 24.69
N GLY A 219 -4.04 -6.54 24.31
CA GLY A 219 -5.30 -5.82 24.05
C GLY A 219 -5.39 -5.14 22.67
N ALA A 220 -4.32 -5.16 21.88
CA ALA A 220 -4.31 -4.71 20.49
C ALA A 220 -4.69 -5.84 19.54
N LYS A 221 -5.32 -5.52 18.41
CA LYS A 221 -5.38 -6.41 17.24
C LYS A 221 -4.07 -6.28 16.47
N THR A 222 -3.50 -7.41 16.05
CA THR A 222 -2.26 -7.41 15.26
C THR A 222 -2.57 -7.65 13.79
N SER A 223 -1.95 -6.87 12.91
CA SER A 223 -2.01 -7.10 11.47
C SER A 223 -0.69 -6.72 10.81
N GLY A 224 -0.44 -7.28 9.63
CA GLY A 224 0.68 -6.90 8.79
C GLY A 224 0.30 -6.99 7.33
N GLY A 225 0.92 -6.17 6.49
CA GLY A 225 0.61 -6.16 5.07
C GLY A 225 1.82 -5.76 4.24
N VAL A 226 1.96 -6.37 3.07
CA VAL A 226 2.97 -6.03 2.07
C VAL A 226 2.30 -5.76 0.72
N GLN A 227 2.81 -4.77 -0.01
CA GLN A 227 2.35 -4.42 -1.34
C GLN A 227 3.53 -4.31 -2.31
N PHE A 228 3.35 -4.85 -3.51
CA PHE A 228 4.32 -4.85 -4.59
C PHE A 228 3.73 -4.24 -5.87
N ASP A 229 4.59 -3.69 -6.73
CA ASP A 229 4.31 -3.43 -8.14
C ASP A 229 5.46 -3.92 -9.04
N PHE A 230 5.37 -3.68 -10.34
CA PHE A 230 6.38 -4.07 -11.34
C PHE A 230 7.11 -2.85 -11.94
N ALA A 231 7.20 -1.76 -11.17
CA ALA A 231 7.86 -0.52 -11.55
C ALA A 231 9.23 -0.33 -10.87
N GLY A 232 9.90 -1.44 -10.52
CA GLY A 232 11.26 -1.46 -9.94
C GLY A 232 12.40 -1.14 -10.91
N GLY A 233 12.09 -0.98 -12.20
CA GLY A 233 13.07 -0.74 -13.26
C GLY A 233 12.91 -1.72 -14.40
N PHE A 234 13.99 -1.94 -15.15
CA PHE A 234 14.08 -2.86 -16.28
C PHE A 234 15.41 -3.62 -16.23
N PRO A 235 15.44 -4.89 -16.63
CA PRO A 235 16.70 -5.61 -16.80
C PRO A 235 17.47 -5.11 -18.03
N ALA A 236 18.81 -5.17 -17.96
CA ALA A 236 19.70 -4.66 -19.00
C ALA A 236 20.01 -5.71 -20.09
N HIS A 237 18.97 -6.18 -20.79
CA HIS A 237 19.11 -7.07 -21.95
C HIS A 237 18.04 -6.78 -23.02
N SER A 238 18.16 -7.46 -24.17
CA SER A 238 17.21 -7.31 -25.28
C SER A 238 15.76 -7.48 -24.81
N ASN A 239 14.89 -6.58 -25.28
CA ASN A 239 13.46 -6.53 -24.93
C ASN A 239 13.12 -6.38 -23.44
N GLY A 240 14.07 -6.02 -22.58
CA GLY A 240 13.83 -5.83 -21.13
C GLY A 240 12.75 -4.81 -20.78
N VAL A 241 12.34 -3.95 -21.73
CA VAL A 241 11.22 -3.00 -21.58
C VAL A 241 9.87 -3.67 -21.28
N THR A 242 9.69 -4.95 -21.63
CA THR A 242 8.47 -5.72 -21.29
C THR A 242 8.57 -6.45 -19.95
N GLU A 243 9.73 -6.41 -19.31
CA GLU A 243 10.06 -7.20 -18.11
C GLU A 243 10.16 -6.28 -16.89
N GLY A 244 9.01 -5.79 -16.43
CA GLY A 244 8.93 -4.94 -15.25
C GLY A 244 9.49 -5.65 -14.01
N LEU A 245 10.52 -5.06 -13.39
CA LEU A 245 11.10 -5.60 -12.16
C LEU A 245 10.17 -5.36 -10.98
N MET A 246 9.97 -6.38 -10.15
CA MET A 246 9.14 -6.28 -8.95
C MET A 246 9.78 -5.33 -7.93
N ARG A 247 8.96 -4.47 -7.31
CA ARG A 247 9.36 -3.50 -6.28
C ARG A 247 8.44 -3.58 -5.08
N LEU A 248 9.05 -3.60 -3.90
CA LEU A 248 8.33 -3.42 -2.62
C LEU A 248 7.89 -1.96 -2.50
N ARG A 249 6.57 -1.72 -2.44
CA ARG A 249 5.98 -0.40 -2.22
C ARG A 249 5.82 -0.14 -0.74
N THR A 250 5.02 -0.96 -0.08
CA THR A 250 4.72 -0.84 1.34
C THR A 250 4.89 -2.17 2.04
N GLY A 251 5.20 -2.11 3.33
CA GLY A 251 5.40 -3.27 4.19
C GLY A 251 5.25 -2.81 5.62
N THR A 252 4.11 -3.08 6.25
CA THR A 252 3.78 -2.54 7.57
C THR A 252 3.32 -3.63 8.53
N VAL A 253 3.57 -3.39 9.82
CA VAL A 253 2.99 -4.13 10.94
C VAL A 253 2.25 -3.14 11.82
N ARG A 254 1.05 -3.51 12.25
CA ARG A 254 0.14 -2.67 13.03
C ARG A 254 -0.29 -3.34 14.33
N LEU A 255 -0.39 -2.51 15.37
CA LEU A 255 -1.02 -2.83 16.64
C LEU A 255 -2.16 -1.83 16.87
N ASP A 256 -3.40 -2.32 16.82
CA ASP A 256 -4.59 -1.47 16.89
C ASP A 256 -5.38 -1.70 18.19
N TRP A 257 -5.39 -0.70 19.08
CA TRP A 257 -6.29 -0.56 20.22
C TRP A 257 -7.54 0.26 19.83
N PRO A 258 -8.57 0.40 20.68
CA PRO A 258 -9.80 1.11 20.31
C PRO A 258 -9.60 2.53 19.76
N ASN A 259 -8.70 3.31 20.37
CA ASN A 259 -8.47 4.73 20.01
C ASN A 259 -7.01 5.01 19.63
N THR A 260 -6.15 3.99 19.57
CA THR A 260 -4.71 4.19 19.37
C THR A 260 -4.15 3.09 18.50
N SER A 261 -3.34 3.47 17.53
CA SER A 261 -2.64 2.53 16.66
C SER A 261 -1.16 2.82 16.66
N VAL A 262 -0.35 1.77 16.63
CA VAL A 262 1.09 1.86 16.38
C VAL A 262 1.39 1.15 15.08
N ILE A 263 2.11 1.81 14.18
CA ILE A 263 2.46 1.31 12.86
C ILE A 263 3.97 1.38 12.70
N VAL A 264 4.58 0.28 12.26
CA VAL A 264 6.01 0.18 11.97
C VAL A 264 6.21 -0.44 10.60
N GLY A 265 7.07 0.14 9.77
CA GLY A 265 7.43 -0.41 8.47
C GLY A 265 7.59 0.65 7.38
N GLN A 266 7.56 0.25 6.12
CA GLN A 266 7.61 1.16 4.97
C GLN A 266 6.19 1.49 4.51
N ASP A 267 5.86 2.78 4.47
CA ASP A 267 4.53 3.26 4.08
C ASP A 267 4.63 4.65 3.42
N GLY A 268 3.51 5.16 2.90
CA GLY A 268 3.39 6.55 2.43
C GLY A 268 3.57 7.59 3.53
N LEU A 269 3.68 8.86 3.13
CA LEU A 269 3.89 9.97 4.06
C LEU A 269 2.60 10.30 4.82
N PHE A 270 2.54 10.04 6.12
CA PHE A 270 1.35 10.37 6.90
C PHE A 270 1.09 11.88 7.02
N ILE A 271 2.09 12.72 6.75
CA ILE A 271 1.96 14.19 6.69
C ILE A 271 1.43 14.71 5.34
N SER A 272 1.35 13.85 4.32
CA SER A 272 0.81 14.13 2.97
C SER A 272 0.00 12.89 2.52
N PRO A 273 -1.14 12.60 3.18
CA PRO A 273 -1.82 11.31 3.04
C PRO A 273 -2.68 11.17 1.78
N GLN A 274 -2.94 12.25 1.05
CA GLN A 274 -3.86 12.25 -0.10
C GLN A 274 -3.10 12.10 -1.41
N ASN A 275 -3.78 11.52 -2.41
CA ASN A 275 -3.27 11.49 -3.79
C ASN A 275 -4.40 11.75 -4.78
N PRO A 276 -4.14 12.45 -5.90
CA PRO A 276 -5.12 12.58 -6.97
C PRO A 276 -5.54 11.20 -7.50
N THR A 277 -6.82 11.07 -7.86
CA THR A 277 -7.42 9.81 -8.31
C THR A 277 -7.20 9.62 -9.80
N THR A 278 -6.42 8.60 -10.16
CA THR A 278 -6.19 8.19 -11.55
C THR A 278 -5.70 6.74 -11.61
N PHE A 279 -5.94 6.06 -12.73
CA PHE A 279 -5.33 4.77 -13.07
C PHE A 279 -4.19 4.87 -14.09
N ALA A 280 -3.87 6.08 -14.57
CA ALA A 280 -2.69 6.31 -15.41
C ALA A 280 -1.39 6.38 -14.59
N SER A 281 -1.48 6.49 -13.26
CA SER A 281 -0.34 6.68 -12.35
C SER A 281 -0.59 6.03 -10.98
N LEU A 282 -0.50 4.70 -10.93
CA LEU A 282 -0.53 3.93 -9.68
C LEU A 282 0.88 3.70 -9.13
N ALA A 283 1.83 3.35 -10.01
CA ALA A 283 3.18 3.02 -9.60
C ALA A 283 3.97 4.25 -9.08
N ILE A 284 3.67 5.45 -9.59
CA ILE A 284 4.14 6.73 -9.04
C ILE A 284 2.90 7.58 -8.80
N PRO A 285 2.73 8.19 -7.61
CA PRO A 285 1.54 8.99 -7.35
C PRO A 285 1.36 10.14 -8.35
N ALA A 286 0.11 10.40 -8.73
CA ALA A 286 -0.20 11.47 -9.67
C ALA A 286 0.24 12.84 -9.11
N LEU A 287 0.72 13.70 -10.01
CA LEU A 287 1.28 15.01 -9.66
C LEU A 287 2.53 14.93 -8.75
N ALA A 288 3.18 13.77 -8.64
CA ALA A 288 4.55 13.66 -8.15
C ALA A 288 5.45 14.66 -8.92
N TYR A 289 6.31 15.37 -8.18
CA TYR A 289 7.12 16.46 -8.71
C TYR A 289 6.32 17.63 -9.32
N ALA A 290 5.01 17.67 -9.11
CA ALA A 290 4.11 18.76 -9.47
C ALA A 290 3.22 19.10 -8.27
N GLY A 291 3.82 19.14 -7.09
CA GLY A 291 3.16 19.59 -5.86
C GLY A 291 2.61 18.50 -4.95
N ASN A 292 2.62 17.23 -5.37
CA ASN A 292 2.29 16.10 -4.51
C ASN A 292 3.56 15.53 -3.87
N LEU A 293 3.70 15.65 -2.54
CA LEU A 293 4.78 15.00 -1.81
C LEU A 293 4.55 13.50 -1.80
N TRP A 294 5.61 12.73 -2.00
CA TRP A 294 5.50 11.29 -2.00
C TRP A 294 6.85 10.66 -1.69
N SER A 295 6.78 9.54 -0.99
CA SER A 295 7.88 8.61 -0.80
C SER A 295 7.32 7.37 -0.13
N TRP A 296 7.88 6.20 -0.42
CA TRP A 296 7.71 5.04 0.43
C TRP A 296 8.83 5.07 1.46
N THR A 297 8.50 5.41 2.70
CA THR A 297 9.49 5.73 3.72
C THR A 297 9.37 4.75 4.87
N PRO A 298 10.46 4.08 5.28
CA PRO A 298 10.52 3.39 6.56
C PRO A 298 10.17 4.35 7.70
N GLN A 299 9.23 3.98 8.54
CA GLN A 299 8.67 4.83 9.55
C GLN A 299 8.13 4.02 10.75
N LEU A 300 8.09 4.69 11.89
CA LEU A 300 7.35 4.27 13.08
C LEU A 300 6.42 5.42 13.44
N ARG A 301 5.11 5.18 13.49
CA ARG A 301 4.13 6.21 13.86
C ARG A 301 3.10 5.70 14.85
N VAL A 302 2.65 6.61 15.69
CA VAL A 302 1.50 6.44 16.58
C VAL A 302 0.37 7.31 16.07
N GLU A 303 -0.82 6.75 16.03
CA GLU A 303 -2.07 7.42 15.67
C GLU A 303 -3.00 7.38 16.87
N HIS A 304 -3.63 8.50 17.22
CA HIS A 304 -4.58 8.60 18.32
C HIS A 304 -5.83 9.33 17.85
N HIS A 305 -6.98 8.69 18.05
CA HIS A 305 -8.29 9.21 17.67
C HIS A 305 -9.02 9.74 18.91
N VAL A 306 -9.53 10.96 18.79
CA VAL A 306 -10.33 11.63 19.82
C VAL A 306 -11.66 12.04 19.22
N ASP A 307 -12.75 11.47 19.70
CA ASP A 307 -14.10 11.95 19.36
C ASP A 307 -14.37 13.26 20.11
N VAL A 308 -14.62 14.33 19.37
CA VAL A 308 -14.89 15.66 19.93
C VAL A 308 -16.39 15.85 20.13
N THR A 309 -17.19 15.40 19.17
CA THR A 309 -18.66 15.34 19.24
C THR A 309 -19.16 14.08 18.54
N ALA A 310 -20.47 13.83 18.54
CA ALA A 310 -21.06 12.73 17.77
C ALA A 310 -20.76 12.78 16.26
N ASN A 311 -20.47 13.98 15.72
CA ASN A 311 -20.23 14.21 14.29
C ASN A 311 -18.83 14.71 13.97
N SER A 312 -17.94 14.84 14.97
CA SER A 312 -16.58 15.33 14.77
C SER A 312 -15.55 14.54 15.55
N SER A 313 -14.39 14.34 14.92
CA SER A 313 -13.25 13.67 15.51
C SER A 313 -11.96 14.38 15.14
N VAL A 314 -10.93 14.16 15.96
CA VAL A 314 -9.56 14.60 15.72
C VAL A 314 -8.67 13.38 15.66
N LEU A 315 -7.81 13.33 14.65
CA LEU A 315 -6.74 12.35 14.49
C LEU A 315 -5.41 13.04 14.74
N LEU A 316 -4.67 12.56 15.73
CA LEU A 316 -3.30 12.98 16.02
C LEU A 316 -2.33 11.89 15.57
N GLN A 317 -1.34 12.25 14.77
CA GLN A 317 -0.31 11.33 14.28
C GLN A 317 1.05 11.91 14.64
N ALA A 318 1.96 11.10 15.16
CA ALA A 318 3.34 11.49 15.42
C ALA A 318 4.26 10.28 15.27
N GLY A 319 5.47 10.52 14.78
CA GLY A 319 6.39 9.42 14.52
C GLY A 319 7.75 9.84 14.02
N PHE A 320 8.52 8.81 13.70
CA PHE A 320 9.83 8.89 13.10
C PHE A 320 9.77 8.37 11.66
N LEU A 321 10.51 8.98 10.77
CA LEU A 321 10.72 8.54 9.40
C LEU A 321 12.20 8.40 9.13
N ASP A 322 12.56 7.59 8.15
CA ASP A 322 13.89 7.65 7.56
C ASP A 322 14.10 9.04 6.93
N SER A 323 15.28 9.62 7.14
CA SER A 323 15.59 11.00 6.71
C SER A 323 16.02 11.02 5.25
N LEU A 324 15.16 10.57 4.35
CA LEU A 324 15.48 10.46 2.92
C LEU A 324 15.86 11.81 2.31
N THR A 325 16.92 11.81 1.51
CA THR A 325 17.49 13.02 0.88
C THR A 325 17.28 13.09 -0.63
N GLY A 326 16.72 12.02 -1.21
CA GLY A 326 16.62 11.85 -2.66
C GLY A 326 17.88 11.25 -3.28
N GLU A 327 18.95 11.04 -2.49
CA GLU A 327 20.18 10.33 -2.91
C GLU A 327 19.88 8.93 -3.47
N THR A 328 20.46 8.62 -4.63
CA THR A 328 20.52 7.27 -5.15
C THR A 328 21.50 6.48 -4.30
N PRO A 329 21.26 5.18 -4.08
CA PRO A 329 22.26 4.30 -3.50
C PRO A 329 23.57 4.46 -4.29
N ALA A 330 24.68 4.71 -3.58
CA ALA A 330 25.92 5.15 -4.18
C ALA A 330 26.55 4.08 -5.10
N THR A 331 26.17 4.07 -6.39
CA THR A 331 26.89 3.65 -7.61
C THR A 331 25.87 3.28 -8.70
N PRO A 332 26.18 3.52 -10.00
CA PRO A 332 25.27 3.24 -11.11
C PRO A 332 25.12 1.75 -11.46
N THR A 333 25.71 0.84 -10.68
CA THR A 333 25.67 -0.61 -10.88
C THR A 333 24.94 -1.28 -9.72
N PHE A 334 24.15 -2.31 -10.01
CA PHE A 334 23.48 -3.14 -9.00
C PHE A 334 24.44 -3.51 -7.86
N GLN A 335 24.26 -2.91 -6.69
CA GLN A 335 24.97 -3.32 -5.47
C GLN A 335 24.00 -4.08 -4.57
N TYR A 336 24.43 -5.26 -4.14
CA TYR A 336 23.75 -6.03 -3.11
C TYR A 336 23.81 -5.33 -1.74
N PHE A 337 24.82 -4.48 -1.52
CA PHE A 337 25.04 -3.75 -0.29
C PHE A 337 24.69 -2.26 -0.45
N ARG A 338 23.99 -1.67 0.52
CA ARG A 338 23.72 -0.23 0.57
C ARG A 338 24.81 0.51 1.36
N GLN A 339 25.17 1.70 0.87
CA GLN A 339 26.03 2.64 1.60
C GLN A 339 25.19 3.77 2.18
N PRO A 340 25.59 4.35 3.32
CA PRO A 340 24.77 5.35 3.98
C PRO A 340 24.68 6.65 3.16
N VAL A 341 23.47 7.20 3.02
CA VAL A 341 23.22 8.51 2.37
C VAL A 341 23.29 9.67 3.38
N ALA A 342 23.26 10.93 2.95
CA ALA A 342 23.46 12.10 3.81
C ALA A 342 22.48 12.16 4.99
N GLY A 343 21.23 11.73 4.78
CA GLY A 343 20.23 11.61 5.84
C GLY A 343 20.62 10.61 6.93
N GLU A 344 21.01 9.41 6.52
CA GLU A 344 21.41 8.33 7.43
C GLU A 344 22.72 8.66 8.17
N ARG A 345 23.66 9.34 7.50
CA ARG A 345 24.90 9.86 8.12
C ARG A 345 24.62 10.88 9.24
N SER A 346 23.41 11.44 9.29
CA SER A 346 23.03 12.36 10.38
C SER A 346 22.98 11.68 11.74
N LEU A 347 22.79 10.34 11.77
CA LEU A 347 22.56 9.52 12.97
C LEU A 347 21.26 9.89 13.71
N GLN A 348 20.30 10.49 13.00
CA GLN A 348 19.00 10.83 13.54
C GLN A 348 17.91 10.41 12.56
N PRO A 349 16.77 9.89 13.05
CA PRO A 349 15.58 9.82 12.21
C PRO A 349 15.08 11.23 11.90
N ALA A 350 14.21 11.32 10.91
CA ALA A 350 13.35 12.48 10.77
C ALA A 350 12.15 12.36 11.73
N TYR A 351 11.65 13.49 12.19
CA TYR A 351 10.51 13.62 13.08
C TYR A 351 9.36 14.21 12.30
N ALA A 352 8.16 13.67 12.49
CA ALA A 352 6.98 14.26 11.88
C ALA A 352 5.75 14.13 12.77
N ALA A 353 4.84 15.07 12.59
CA ALA A 353 3.55 15.08 13.27
C ALA A 353 2.48 15.65 12.34
N ARG A 354 1.24 15.17 12.49
CA ARG A 354 0.06 15.68 11.81
C ARG A 354 -1.12 15.69 12.75
N ALA A 355 -1.93 16.73 12.67
CA ALA A 355 -3.24 16.79 13.30
C ALA A 355 -4.30 16.99 12.22
N ALA A 356 -5.36 16.20 12.26
CA ALA A 356 -6.48 16.31 11.34
C ALA A 356 -7.80 16.38 12.09
N TRP A 357 -8.65 17.32 11.67
CA TRP A 357 -10.01 17.44 12.15
C TRP A 357 -10.96 16.93 11.06
N THR A 358 -11.89 16.07 11.44
CA THR A 358 -12.92 15.53 10.57
C THR A 358 -14.30 15.87 11.11
N TYR A 359 -15.18 16.33 10.23
CA TYR A 359 -16.59 16.59 10.49
C TYR A 359 -17.47 15.87 9.47
N LYS A 360 -18.52 15.19 9.91
CA LYS A 360 -19.47 14.53 9.01
C LYS A 360 -20.45 15.55 8.44
N ALA A 361 -20.29 15.91 7.17
CA ALA A 361 -21.18 16.78 6.40
C ALA A 361 -21.73 16.05 5.18
N PHE A 362 -23.04 16.15 4.90
CA PHE A 362 -23.69 15.49 3.75
C PHE A 362 -23.45 13.96 3.69
N GLY A 363 -23.34 13.30 4.85
CA GLY A 363 -23.00 11.86 4.93
C GLY A 363 -21.56 11.53 4.51
N ARG A 364 -20.69 12.54 4.34
CA ARG A 364 -19.30 12.41 3.93
C ARG A 364 -18.36 13.11 4.91
N PRO A 365 -17.10 12.64 5.06
CA PRO A 365 -16.14 13.31 5.91
C PRO A 365 -15.60 14.58 5.23
N PHE A 366 -15.91 15.74 5.81
CA PHE A 366 -15.12 16.96 5.62
C PHE A 366 -13.87 16.84 6.49
N THR A 367 -12.67 16.91 5.91
CA THR A 367 -11.41 16.79 6.67
C THR A 367 -10.47 17.93 6.33
N MET A 368 -9.81 18.46 7.35
CA MET A 368 -8.68 19.38 7.22
C MET A 368 -7.55 18.88 8.11
N GLY A 369 -6.34 18.86 7.57
CA GLY A 369 -5.14 18.47 8.30
C GLY A 369 -4.00 19.47 8.14
N VAL A 370 -3.15 19.51 9.16
CA VAL A 370 -1.88 20.24 9.15
C VAL A 370 -0.79 19.35 9.70
N GLY A 371 0.39 19.39 9.08
CA GLY A 371 1.51 18.54 9.43
C GLY A 371 2.85 19.27 9.38
N GLY A 372 3.84 18.62 9.98
CA GLY A 372 5.21 19.10 10.05
C GLY A 372 6.20 17.96 9.94
N TYR A 373 7.35 18.24 9.34
CA TYR A 373 8.50 17.34 9.18
C TYR A 373 9.78 18.07 9.53
N PHE A 374 10.71 17.37 10.17
CA PHE A 374 12.08 17.82 10.39
C PHE A 374 13.06 16.65 10.30
N GLY A 375 14.11 16.77 9.50
CA GLY A 375 15.16 15.77 9.37
C GLY A 375 16.51 16.41 9.09
N ARG A 376 17.60 15.83 9.59
CA ARG A 376 18.96 16.36 9.44
C ARG A 376 19.73 15.59 8.37
N GLN A 377 20.55 16.29 7.61
CA GLN A 377 21.38 15.71 6.54
C GLN A 377 22.84 16.11 6.73
N LYS A 378 23.76 15.14 6.64
CA LYS A 378 25.21 15.37 6.72
C LYS A 378 25.91 15.12 5.39
N TRP A 379 26.49 16.18 4.83
CA TRP A 379 27.10 16.23 3.49
C TRP A 379 28.64 16.15 3.52
N GLY A 380 29.20 15.46 4.52
CA GLY A 380 30.64 15.35 4.72
C GLY A 380 31.29 16.65 5.23
N PHE A 381 32.56 16.59 5.65
CA PHE A 381 33.33 17.77 6.12
C PHE A 381 32.59 18.66 7.13
N ARG A 382 31.82 18.06 8.05
CA ARG A 382 30.96 18.74 9.05
C ARG A 382 29.86 19.64 8.47
N ARG A 383 29.54 19.49 7.19
CA ARG A 383 28.42 20.19 6.54
C ARG A 383 27.11 19.54 6.94
N THR A 384 26.22 20.36 7.47
CA THR A 384 24.90 19.93 7.92
C THR A 384 23.85 20.78 7.23
N VAL A 385 22.83 20.14 6.69
CA VAL A 385 21.64 20.78 6.13
C VAL A 385 20.44 20.26 6.91
N ASP A 386 19.65 21.16 7.46
CA ASP A 386 18.40 20.82 8.12
C ASP A 386 17.27 20.89 7.08
N GLY A 387 16.54 19.78 6.94
CA GLY A 387 15.37 19.67 6.10
C GLY A 387 14.10 19.77 6.94
N TRP A 388 13.12 20.52 6.44
CA TRP A 388 11.85 20.72 7.12
C TRP A 388 10.71 20.88 6.10
N ALA A 389 9.49 20.50 6.50
CA ALA A 389 8.28 20.81 5.74
C ALA A 389 7.14 21.18 6.68
N GLY A 390 6.33 22.15 6.27
CA GLY A 390 4.97 22.34 6.76
C GLY A 390 3.99 21.90 5.68
N THR A 391 3.01 21.07 6.04
CA THR A 391 2.00 20.53 5.12
C THR A 391 0.60 20.91 5.57
N SER A 392 -0.32 21.01 4.61
CA SER A 392 -1.75 21.05 4.85
C SER A 392 -2.49 20.22 3.82
N ASP A 393 -3.57 19.57 4.26
CA ASP A 393 -4.41 18.75 3.41
C ASP A 393 -5.89 19.01 3.68
N TRP A 394 -6.71 18.83 2.64
CA TRP A 394 -8.16 19.01 2.76
C TRP A 394 -8.93 18.04 1.89
N SER A 395 -10.11 17.66 2.39
CA SER A 395 -11.14 16.94 1.67
C SER A 395 -12.49 17.57 1.98
N TRP A 396 -13.02 18.31 1.02
CA TRP A 396 -14.29 19.03 1.13
C TRP A 396 -15.37 18.35 0.27
N PRO A 397 -16.34 17.64 0.87
CA PRO A 397 -17.54 17.21 0.17
C PRO A 397 -18.53 18.37 0.05
N PHE A 398 -18.62 19.02 -1.11
CA PHE A 398 -19.63 20.07 -1.35
C PHE A 398 -21.04 19.49 -1.41
N THR A 399 -21.18 18.31 -1.99
CA THR A 399 -22.44 17.55 -2.06
C THR A 399 -22.13 16.04 -1.96
N HIS A 400 -23.16 15.20 -2.08
CA HIS A 400 -22.96 13.75 -2.15
C HIS A 400 -22.26 13.28 -3.45
N TRP A 401 -22.23 14.11 -4.49
CA TRP A 401 -21.62 13.80 -5.79
C TRP A 401 -20.45 14.72 -6.16
N LEU A 402 -20.24 15.85 -5.46
CA LEU A 402 -19.16 16.80 -5.73
C LEU A 402 -18.21 16.91 -4.53
N SER A 403 -16.91 16.79 -4.77
CA SER A 403 -15.89 17.00 -3.74
C SER A 403 -14.63 17.64 -4.28
N LEU A 404 -13.94 18.41 -3.44
CA LEU A 404 -12.63 18.99 -3.70
C LEU A 404 -11.63 18.42 -2.69
N THR A 405 -10.54 17.85 -3.18
CA THR A 405 -9.43 17.36 -2.35
C THR A 405 -8.15 18.07 -2.75
N GLY A 406 -7.19 18.19 -1.86
CA GLY A 406 -5.91 18.77 -2.21
C GLY A 406 -4.92 18.77 -1.06
N GLU A 407 -3.69 19.12 -1.40
CA GLU A 407 -2.59 19.26 -0.45
C GLU A 407 -1.72 20.45 -0.84
N PHE A 408 -1.06 21.03 0.15
CA PHE A 408 -0.09 22.09 -0.01
C PHE A 408 1.08 21.84 0.94
N TYR A 409 2.27 22.24 0.51
CA TYR A 409 3.45 22.23 1.35
C TYR A 409 4.38 23.41 1.08
N ARG A 410 5.15 23.75 2.10
CA ARG A 410 6.37 24.55 2.01
C ARG A 410 7.46 23.83 2.79
N GLY A 411 8.66 23.74 2.24
CA GLY A 411 9.77 23.14 2.95
C GLY A 411 11.12 23.41 2.32
N GLN A 412 12.16 22.96 3.00
CA GLN A 412 13.55 23.05 2.57
C GLN A 412 14.19 21.67 2.67
N ALA A 413 15.03 21.32 1.71
CA ALA A 413 15.79 20.07 1.70
C ALA A 413 14.94 18.79 1.86
N ILE A 414 13.80 18.76 1.15
CA ILE A 414 12.80 17.69 1.22
C ILE A 414 12.77 16.84 -0.06
N GLY A 415 13.93 16.69 -0.71
CA GLY A 415 14.12 15.89 -1.92
C GLY A 415 13.66 14.44 -1.79
N GLY A 416 13.95 13.82 -0.64
CA GLY A 416 13.53 12.44 -0.38
C GLY A 416 12.03 12.26 -0.14
N LEU A 417 11.27 13.36 -0.01
CA LEU A 417 9.81 13.39 0.06
C LEU A 417 9.19 13.77 -1.29
N GLY A 418 9.97 13.80 -2.37
CA GLY A 418 9.54 14.22 -3.70
C GLY A 418 9.48 15.73 -3.90
N GLY A 419 9.74 16.54 -2.86
CA GLY A 419 9.86 18.00 -2.98
C GLY A 419 11.18 18.43 -3.60
N GLY A 420 11.30 19.69 -3.98
CA GLY A 420 12.45 20.22 -4.74
C GLY A 420 12.68 19.55 -6.10
N LEU A 421 11.68 18.85 -6.65
CA LEU A 421 11.83 17.92 -7.79
C LEU A 421 12.78 16.74 -7.49
N GLY A 422 12.77 16.24 -6.26
CA GLY A 422 13.65 15.15 -5.81
C GLY A 422 15.00 15.61 -5.23
N ARG A 423 15.22 16.93 -5.13
CA ARG A 423 16.49 17.52 -4.68
C ARG A 423 16.39 18.06 -3.27
N SER A 424 17.37 17.70 -2.44
CA SER A 424 17.48 18.23 -1.08
C SER A 424 18.52 19.34 -0.96
N ALA A 425 19.65 19.23 -1.63
CA ALA A 425 20.77 20.16 -1.44
C ALA A 425 21.52 20.47 -2.72
N PHE A 426 22.21 21.61 -2.73
CA PHE A 426 23.01 22.10 -3.85
C PHE A 426 24.39 22.61 -3.41
N TRP A 427 25.34 22.63 -4.33
CA TRP A 427 26.72 23.11 -4.12
C TRP A 427 27.38 23.58 -5.43
N VAL A 428 28.40 24.44 -5.33
CA VAL A 428 29.09 25.04 -6.50
C VAL A 428 30.43 24.36 -6.82
N SER A 429 31.08 23.79 -5.81
CA SER A 429 32.40 23.16 -5.93
C SER A 429 32.29 21.68 -5.59
N PRO A 430 33.21 20.82 -6.05
CA PRO A 430 33.16 19.39 -5.74
C PRO A 430 33.01 19.15 -4.24
N LEU A 431 32.13 18.22 -3.85
CA LEU A 431 31.91 17.89 -2.43
C LEU A 431 33.20 17.39 -1.74
N THR A 432 34.16 16.88 -2.50
CA THR A 432 35.49 16.45 -2.04
C THR A 432 36.37 17.59 -1.54
N ASN A 433 36.15 18.84 -2.00
CA ASN A 433 36.86 20.00 -1.48
C ASN A 433 36.24 20.40 -0.13
N PRO A 434 36.95 20.39 1.00
CA PRO A 434 36.42 20.76 2.32
C PRO A 434 35.84 22.19 2.41
N ALA A 435 36.26 23.11 1.54
CA ALA A 435 35.76 24.50 1.52
C ALA A 435 34.40 24.66 0.81
N THR A 436 33.90 23.63 0.12
CA THR A 436 32.60 23.69 -0.56
C THR A 436 31.48 23.99 0.44
N VAL A 437 30.59 24.92 0.09
CA VAL A 437 29.36 25.20 0.85
C VAL A 437 28.22 24.38 0.27
N VAL A 438 27.46 23.72 1.14
CA VAL A 438 26.26 22.97 0.79
C VAL A 438 25.08 23.67 1.44
N ARG A 439 23.99 23.90 0.69
CA ARG A 439 22.76 24.49 1.21
C ARG A 439 21.56 23.63 0.84
N GLY A 440 20.50 23.73 1.64
CA GLY A 440 19.23 23.09 1.35
C GLY A 440 18.46 23.85 0.27
N LEU A 441 17.69 23.13 -0.53
CA LEU A 441 16.82 23.70 -1.55
C LEU A 441 15.44 24.02 -0.95
N ASP A 442 15.02 25.29 -0.97
CA ASP A 442 13.64 25.64 -0.65
C ASP A 442 12.69 25.26 -1.79
N SER A 443 11.55 24.68 -1.44
CA SER A 443 10.46 24.35 -2.36
C SER A 443 9.10 24.66 -1.76
N LEU A 444 8.18 25.03 -2.64
CA LEU A 444 6.76 25.11 -2.35
C LEU A 444 5.99 24.36 -3.43
N GLY A 445 4.95 23.67 -3.03
CA GLY A 445 4.13 22.92 -3.96
C GLY A 445 2.77 22.62 -3.41
N GLY A 446 1.88 22.21 -4.29
CA GLY A 446 0.55 21.77 -3.92
C GLY A 446 -0.27 21.38 -5.12
N TRP A 447 -1.37 20.71 -4.84
CA TRP A 447 -2.31 20.26 -5.85
C TRP A 447 -3.74 20.33 -5.34
N SER A 448 -4.68 20.33 -6.27
CA SER A 448 -6.09 20.17 -5.97
C SER A 448 -6.78 19.37 -7.05
N GLN A 449 -7.78 18.60 -6.64
CA GLN A 449 -8.61 17.78 -7.51
C GLN A 449 -10.08 18.04 -7.22
N LEU A 450 -10.81 18.40 -8.27
CA LEU A 450 -12.26 18.36 -8.29
C LEU A 450 -12.71 16.97 -8.74
N LYS A 451 -13.61 16.35 -7.97
CA LYS A 451 -14.18 15.04 -8.25
C LYS A 451 -15.70 15.14 -8.35
N ILE A 452 -16.24 14.60 -9.44
CA ILE A 452 -17.67 14.49 -9.72
C ILE A 452 -18.02 13.01 -9.84
N LYS A 453 -18.81 12.50 -8.91
CA LYS A 453 -19.27 11.11 -8.86
C LYS A 453 -20.77 11.07 -8.58
N PRO A 454 -21.62 11.16 -9.61
CA PRO A 454 -23.06 11.01 -9.46
C PRO A 454 -23.39 9.63 -8.87
N ALA A 455 -24.29 9.56 -7.90
CA ALA A 455 -24.54 8.31 -7.15
C ALA A 455 -25.13 7.18 -8.01
N GLU A 456 -25.94 7.55 -9.01
CA GLU A 456 -26.64 6.63 -9.90
C GLU A 456 -25.79 6.17 -11.09
N THR A 457 -24.65 6.84 -11.33
CA THR A 457 -23.78 6.49 -12.46
C THR A 457 -22.62 5.62 -11.98
N LYS A 458 -22.22 4.68 -12.83
CA LYS A 458 -20.98 3.91 -12.66
C LYS A 458 -19.75 4.69 -13.15
N VAL A 459 -19.85 6.02 -13.23
CA VAL A 459 -18.87 6.92 -13.86
C VAL A 459 -18.41 7.97 -12.86
N GLU A 460 -17.11 8.23 -12.85
CA GLU A 460 -16.45 9.23 -12.04
C GLU A 460 -15.62 10.14 -12.95
N PHE A 461 -15.70 11.45 -12.75
CA PHE A 461 -14.92 12.45 -13.45
C PHE A 461 -13.97 13.13 -12.47
N ASN A 462 -12.70 13.26 -12.85
CA ASN A 462 -11.70 13.96 -12.05
C ASN A 462 -11.01 15.02 -12.89
N LEU A 463 -10.79 16.19 -12.30
CA LEU A 463 -9.96 17.26 -12.84
C LEU A 463 -8.97 17.66 -11.75
N ALA A 464 -7.67 17.53 -12.03
CA ALA A 464 -6.63 17.90 -11.09
C ALA A 464 -5.60 18.84 -11.70
N TYR A 465 -5.05 19.71 -10.86
CA TYR A 465 -3.94 20.59 -11.19
C TYR A 465 -2.96 20.61 -10.02
N GLY A 466 -1.68 20.54 -10.33
CA GLY A 466 -0.61 20.62 -9.36
C GLY A 466 0.55 21.43 -9.89
N GLN A 467 1.29 22.01 -8.96
CA GLN A 467 2.51 22.73 -9.24
C GLN A 467 3.54 22.52 -8.15
N GLU A 468 4.79 22.48 -8.58
CA GLU A 468 5.97 22.61 -7.74
C GLU A 468 6.86 23.75 -8.23
N ASN A 469 7.42 24.51 -7.29
CA ASN A 469 8.26 25.66 -7.56
C ASN A 469 9.39 25.75 -6.53
N PRO A 470 10.54 25.08 -6.76
CA PRO A 470 11.77 25.43 -6.09
C PRO A 470 12.15 26.88 -6.41
N PHE A 471 12.72 27.60 -5.44
CA PHE A 471 12.98 29.02 -5.62
C PHE A 471 14.08 29.26 -6.65
N ALA A 472 13.72 29.78 -7.83
CA ALA A 472 14.63 29.93 -8.97
C ALA A 472 15.95 30.68 -8.66
N HIS A 473 15.93 31.64 -7.73
CA HIS A 473 17.15 32.37 -7.32
C HIS A 473 18.17 31.48 -6.59
N GLU A 474 17.72 30.40 -5.95
CA GLU A 474 18.57 29.41 -5.32
C GLU A 474 19.07 28.35 -6.29
N VAL A 475 18.44 28.20 -7.46
CA VAL A 475 18.84 27.21 -8.46
C VAL A 475 19.84 27.82 -9.46
N ASN A 476 19.78 29.13 -9.71
CA ASN A 476 20.66 29.88 -10.64
C ASN A 476 22.17 29.90 -10.25
N GLY A 477 22.55 29.46 -9.06
CA GLY A 477 23.91 29.64 -8.52
C GLY A 477 24.82 28.42 -8.53
N PHE A 478 24.37 27.24 -8.99
CA PHE A 478 25.00 25.96 -8.61
C PHE A 478 25.31 25.05 -9.80
N SER A 479 26.49 24.44 -9.76
CA SER A 479 27.00 23.52 -10.78
C SER A 479 26.74 22.04 -10.46
N GLY A 480 26.28 21.73 -9.23
CA GLY A 480 25.93 20.38 -8.78
C GLY A 480 24.76 20.34 -7.79
N SER A 481 23.98 19.27 -7.87
CA SER A 481 22.76 19.02 -7.10
C SER A 481 22.72 17.58 -6.58
N SER A 482 21.96 17.35 -5.51
CA SER A 482 21.84 16.05 -4.88
C SER A 482 21.17 14.96 -5.72
N LEU A 483 20.46 15.26 -6.84
CA LEU A 483 19.98 14.35 -7.92
C LEU A 483 18.97 15.00 -8.89
N TYR A 484 18.46 14.22 -9.87
CA TYR A 484 17.41 14.45 -10.90
C TYR A 484 17.03 15.90 -11.26
N PHE A 485 16.99 16.17 -12.57
CA PHE A 485 16.51 17.45 -13.13
C PHE A 485 17.34 18.66 -12.69
N ASP A 486 18.67 18.55 -12.72
CA ASP A 486 19.62 19.57 -12.26
C ASP A 486 19.31 20.99 -12.75
N SER A 487 18.71 21.12 -13.95
CA SER A 487 18.37 22.40 -14.55
C SER A 487 16.90 22.83 -14.42
N VAL A 488 16.03 22.10 -13.72
CA VAL A 488 14.59 22.43 -13.64
C VAL A 488 14.29 23.31 -12.42
N VAL A 489 13.53 24.39 -12.63
CA VAL A 489 13.16 25.35 -11.58
C VAL A 489 11.68 25.33 -11.23
N ARG A 490 10.85 24.70 -12.06
CA ARG A 490 9.41 24.62 -11.81
C ARG A 490 8.82 23.50 -12.64
N ASN A 491 7.82 22.82 -12.08
CA ASN A 491 7.04 21.85 -12.83
C ASN A 491 5.55 22.03 -12.52
N ARG A 492 4.72 21.83 -13.53
CA ARG A 492 3.26 21.90 -13.42
C ARG A 492 2.66 20.74 -14.19
N SER A 493 1.60 20.19 -13.65
CA SER A 493 0.83 19.17 -14.34
C SER A 493 -0.66 19.36 -14.08
N SER A 494 -1.45 19.10 -15.10
CA SER A 494 -2.90 18.97 -14.96
C SER A 494 -3.37 17.74 -15.69
N PHE A 495 -4.44 17.13 -15.19
CA PHE A 495 -5.10 16.05 -15.89
C PHE A 495 -6.60 16.11 -15.71
N ALA A 496 -7.31 15.54 -16.68
CA ALA A 496 -8.71 15.22 -16.59
C ALA A 496 -8.91 13.75 -16.95
N ASN A 497 -9.69 13.03 -16.15
CA ASN A 497 -9.99 11.63 -16.44
C ASN A 497 -11.47 11.29 -16.23
N ILE A 498 -11.87 10.23 -16.91
CA ILE A 498 -13.17 9.57 -16.77
C ILE A 498 -12.89 8.14 -16.38
N ILE A 499 -13.49 7.69 -15.27
CA ILE A 499 -13.35 6.33 -14.74
C ILE A 499 -14.72 5.68 -14.75
N TYR A 500 -14.85 4.57 -15.45
CA TYR A 500 -16.05 3.75 -15.53
C TYR A 500 -15.83 2.42 -14.82
N ARG A 501 -16.73 2.08 -13.88
CA ARG A 501 -16.68 0.84 -13.10
C ARG A 501 -18.00 0.06 -13.27
N PRO A 502 -18.16 -0.73 -14.35
CA PRO A 502 -19.39 -1.48 -14.60
C PRO A 502 -19.69 -2.52 -13.50
N HIS A 503 -18.63 -3.03 -12.88
CA HIS A 503 -18.64 -3.95 -11.75
C HIS A 503 -17.59 -3.49 -10.72
N SER A 504 -17.67 -3.97 -9.48
CA SER A 504 -16.67 -3.64 -8.44
C SER A 504 -15.25 -4.07 -8.82
N ALA A 505 -15.15 -5.19 -9.55
CA ALA A 505 -13.89 -5.78 -10.01
C ALA A 505 -13.36 -5.22 -11.34
N LEU A 506 -14.15 -4.45 -12.10
CA LEU A 506 -13.75 -4.00 -13.43
C LEU A 506 -13.58 -2.49 -13.47
N VAL A 507 -12.48 -2.03 -14.06
CA VAL A 507 -12.22 -0.62 -14.28
C VAL A 507 -11.79 -0.32 -15.70
N PHE A 508 -12.40 0.72 -16.26
CA PHE A 508 -12.00 1.33 -17.52
C PHE A 508 -11.78 2.81 -17.27
N ALA A 509 -10.69 3.38 -17.79
CA ALA A 509 -10.45 4.81 -17.65
C ALA A 509 -9.82 5.40 -18.90
N VAL A 510 -10.10 6.69 -19.14
CA VAL A 510 -9.39 7.50 -20.12
C VAL A 510 -8.91 8.76 -19.42
N GLU A 511 -7.64 9.11 -19.61
CA GLU A 511 -7.03 10.30 -19.05
C GLU A 511 -6.34 11.13 -20.14
N PHE A 512 -6.49 12.44 -20.03
CA PHE A 512 -5.68 13.44 -20.72
C PHE A 512 -4.88 14.21 -19.69
N ARG A 513 -3.56 14.25 -19.84
CA ARG A 513 -2.62 14.97 -18.96
C ARG A 513 -1.76 15.92 -19.76
N ARG A 514 -1.53 17.11 -19.21
CA ARG A 514 -0.61 18.12 -19.73
C ARG A 514 0.47 18.41 -18.70
N LEU A 515 1.72 18.41 -19.16
CA LEU A 515 2.92 18.67 -18.37
C LEU A 515 3.59 19.91 -18.89
N GLN A 516 4.08 20.76 -17.99
CA GLN A 516 4.88 21.91 -18.34
C GLN A 516 6.02 22.08 -17.33
N THR A 517 7.25 21.98 -17.82
CA THR A 517 8.46 21.96 -17.02
C THR A 517 9.35 23.12 -17.44
N PHE A 518 9.82 23.91 -16.49
CA PHE A 518 10.58 25.13 -16.73
C PHE A 518 12.04 24.90 -16.32
N GLY A 519 12.96 25.10 -17.26
CA GLY A 519 14.40 25.06 -17.00
C GLY A 519 14.96 26.42 -16.56
N LEU A 520 16.17 26.41 -16.00
CA LEU A 520 16.97 27.60 -15.65
C LEU A 520 17.23 28.49 -16.88
N ASP A 521 17.78 27.89 -17.94
CA ASP A 521 18.36 28.61 -19.08
C ASP A 521 17.57 28.40 -20.39
N ARG A 522 16.33 27.91 -20.30
CA ARG A 522 15.54 27.49 -21.48
C ARG A 522 14.07 27.88 -21.35
N SER A 523 13.40 27.96 -22.50
CA SER A 523 11.93 27.99 -22.55
C SER A 523 11.34 26.75 -21.87
N SER A 524 10.09 26.85 -21.41
CA SER A 524 9.42 25.69 -20.81
C SER A 524 9.21 24.58 -21.84
N GLU A 525 9.47 23.34 -21.44
CA GLU A 525 9.10 22.15 -22.19
C GLU A 525 7.64 21.79 -21.89
N ILE A 526 6.92 21.35 -22.92
CA ILE A 526 5.52 20.94 -22.81
C ILE A 526 5.39 19.53 -23.34
N SER A 527 4.73 18.67 -22.56
CA SER A 527 4.33 17.35 -22.98
C SER A 527 2.84 17.11 -22.75
N THR A 528 2.25 16.28 -23.59
CA THR A 528 0.85 15.83 -23.47
C THR A 528 0.86 14.32 -23.42
N HIS A 529 0.16 13.74 -22.45
CA HIS A 529 0.00 12.30 -22.26
C HIS A 529 -1.48 11.95 -22.36
N VAL A 530 -1.80 10.97 -23.21
CA VAL A 530 -3.14 10.38 -23.31
C VAL A 530 -3.04 8.93 -22.91
N ASN A 531 -3.89 8.49 -22.00
CA ASN A 531 -3.88 7.14 -21.44
C ASN A 531 -5.27 6.52 -21.51
N THR A 532 -5.35 5.27 -21.94
CA THR A 532 -6.52 4.42 -21.79
C THR A 532 -6.15 3.23 -20.93
N THR A 533 -6.96 2.96 -19.92
CA THR A 533 -6.73 1.93 -18.92
C THR A 533 -7.83 0.89 -18.96
N MET A 534 -7.45 -0.38 -18.84
CA MET A 534 -8.35 -1.48 -18.50
C MET A 534 -7.72 -2.27 -17.35
N GLY A 535 -8.52 -2.58 -16.32
CA GLY A 535 -8.02 -3.34 -15.19
C GLY A 535 -9.06 -4.22 -14.52
N ILE A 536 -8.54 -5.25 -13.85
CA ILE A 536 -9.31 -6.19 -13.02
C ILE A 536 -8.77 -6.10 -11.60
N ILE A 537 -9.66 -5.80 -10.66
CA ILE A 537 -9.41 -5.72 -9.22
C ILE A 537 -9.93 -7.01 -8.58
N PHE A 538 -9.15 -7.59 -7.69
CA PHE A 538 -9.50 -8.81 -6.96
C PHE A 538 -9.09 -8.73 -5.49
#